data_AF-A0A1S2ZT81-F1
#
_entry.id   AF-A0A1S2ZT81-F1
#
_cell.length_a   1.000
_cell.length_b   1.000
_cell.length_c   1.000
_cell.angle_alpha   90.00
_cell.angle_beta   90.00
_cell.angle_gamma   90.00
#
_symmetry.space_group_name_H-M   'P 1'
#
loop_
_entity.id
_entity.type
_entity.pdbx_description
1 polymer ?
#
loop_
_entity_poly.entity_id
_entity_poly.type
_entity_poly.pdbx_seq_one_letter_code
_entity_poly.pdbx_strand_id
1 'polypeptide(L)'
;MPSSVAPDQGEDLEPSALRFSDLDLKDSRRINPTSRLKAELDVSTKKKFSFAKKKAFALFVKTKEFTEAPLQCKEKRWKCCQQLFRDQTGIHRHVAARHADEVCHHTACILKQLSVSTLDSLKSADERNPLKEPLTHDRDVSAWLPDISCFNPDELKSEQGGDGGEVLLYYCYCDLDDPNWICAWQTALCQHLHLTGKVRIATEGINGTVGGSTLATRLYVEAMLSFPVFKDCLCKDDFKTSKGGAHCFPELRVGVFEEIVPMGVSPSKISYKKPGIHLSPNEFHKEVKKFLSQTKHAQSDTILLDCRNFYESRIGRFEGCLAPDIRKFSYFPSYVDKNVELFREKRVLMYCTGGIRCERGSAYLKAKGVCKEVFQLKGGIHKYLEEFPAGFYKGKLFVFDERYALSYNSDIVSECSYCGAPWDQYKLCSTPRCRQLVLTCLACQGQGLTACCVVCQDKGRRPASCPTLNSFKEECECTARRPRIPDELSQPTQLPVSPEPRPDVEENGPCLRERFHKPSQS
;
A
#
# COMPACT_ATOMS: atom_id res chain seq x y z
N MET A 1 -38.01 7.55 85.53
CA MET A 1 -37.33 8.86 85.63
C MET A 1 -37.33 9.22 87.11
N PRO A 2 -36.22 9.52 87.82
CA PRO A 2 -34.80 9.60 87.46
C PRO A 2 -33.96 8.54 88.22
N SER A 3 -32.66 8.82 88.41
CA SER A 3 -31.72 8.23 89.38
C SER A 3 -30.91 6.98 88.98
N SER A 4 -29.60 7.21 88.83
CA SER A 4 -28.48 6.54 89.50
C SER A 4 -28.59 5.05 89.84
N VAL A 5 -27.51 4.30 89.60
CA VAL A 5 -26.63 3.72 90.64
C VAL A 5 -25.54 2.85 89.97
N ALA A 6 -24.34 2.90 90.57
CA ALA A 6 -23.18 1.99 90.38
C ALA A 6 -23.56 0.55 90.86
N PRO A 7 -22.71 -0.41 91.29
CA PRO A 7 -21.27 -0.46 91.62
C PRO A 7 -20.53 -1.59 90.83
N ASP A 8 -19.21 -1.59 90.61
CA ASP A 8 -18.03 -1.70 91.50
C ASP A 8 -17.53 -3.15 91.69
N GLN A 9 -16.19 -3.25 91.72
CA GLN A 9 -15.30 -4.31 92.21
C GLN A 9 -15.06 -5.55 91.32
N GLY A 10 -13.81 -5.96 91.05
CA GLY A 10 -12.51 -5.47 91.50
C GLY A 10 -11.43 -6.54 91.32
N GLU A 11 -10.21 -6.06 91.06
CA GLU A 11 -8.89 -6.67 91.36
C GLU A 11 -8.41 -7.90 90.57
N ASP A 12 -7.13 -8.08 90.25
CA ASP A 12 -5.97 -7.21 90.03
C ASP A 12 -4.84 -8.14 89.48
N LEU A 13 -3.80 -7.54 88.88
CA LEU A 13 -2.48 -8.09 88.44
C LEU A 13 -2.15 -7.96 86.95
N GLU A 14 -1.75 -6.74 86.57
CA GLU A 14 -0.63 -6.43 85.64
C GLU A 14 0.74 -6.84 86.27
N PRO A 15 1.90 -6.70 85.59
CA PRO A 15 2.11 -6.29 84.19
C PRO A 15 3.06 -7.21 83.41
N SER A 16 3.00 -7.15 82.08
CA SER A 16 4.16 -6.75 81.26
C SER A 16 3.93 -6.98 79.77
N ALA A 17 4.10 -5.87 79.05
CA ALA A 17 4.74 -5.78 77.75
C ALA A 17 3.98 -6.31 76.51
N LEU A 18 3.38 -5.30 75.86
CA LEU A 18 3.62 -4.94 74.46
C LEU A 18 2.83 -5.66 73.36
N ARG A 19 1.84 -4.87 72.92
CA ARG A 19 1.39 -4.60 71.54
C ARG A 19 0.24 -5.46 70.99
N PHE A 20 -0.95 -4.87 71.15
CA PHE A 20 -2.03 -4.77 70.16
C PHE A 20 -1.61 -5.11 68.72
N SER A 21 -2.34 -6.04 68.10
CA SER A 21 -3.54 -5.70 67.32
C SER A 21 -4.34 -6.97 67.04
N ASP A 22 -5.48 -7.14 67.71
CA ASP A 22 -6.51 -8.11 67.32
C ASP A 22 -7.73 -7.37 66.76
N LEU A 23 -8.11 -7.84 65.57
CA LEU A 23 -9.47 -8.06 65.07
C LEU A 23 -10.44 -6.88 65.04
N ASP A 24 -10.76 -6.42 63.82
CA ASP A 24 -12.16 -6.54 63.40
C ASP A 24 -12.37 -6.61 61.88
N LEU A 25 -13.28 -7.54 61.53
CA LEU A 25 -14.25 -7.54 60.43
C LEU A 25 -13.80 -7.65 58.95
N LYS A 26 -14.03 -8.89 58.46
CA LYS A 26 -14.53 -9.26 57.11
C LYS A 26 -13.66 -8.82 55.92
N ASP A 27 -12.77 -9.71 55.49
CA ASP A 27 -12.28 -9.71 54.11
C ASP A 27 -12.79 -10.93 53.34
N SER A 28 -13.82 -10.64 52.53
CA SER A 28 -14.36 -11.48 51.47
C SER A 28 -13.25 -11.97 50.54
N ARG A 29 -13.01 -13.28 50.56
CA ARG A 29 -12.09 -13.99 49.65
C ARG A 29 -12.25 -13.48 48.21
N ARG A 30 -11.26 -12.74 47.69
CA ARG A 30 -11.13 -12.47 46.25
C ARG A 30 -10.83 -13.77 45.52
N ILE A 31 -11.90 -14.45 45.10
CA ILE A 31 -11.83 -15.60 44.20
C ILE A 31 -11.35 -15.09 42.84
N ASN A 32 -10.22 -15.61 42.38
CA ASN A 32 -9.63 -15.29 41.08
C ASN A 32 -10.67 -15.56 39.95
N PRO A 33 -11.01 -14.60 39.07
CA PRO A 33 -12.08 -14.75 38.07
C PRO A 33 -11.86 -15.95 37.13
N THR A 34 -10.61 -16.38 36.93
CA THR A 34 -10.31 -17.60 36.15
C THR A 34 -10.63 -18.90 36.87
N SER A 35 -10.71 -18.91 38.20
CA SER A 35 -11.11 -20.09 38.98
C SER A 35 -12.62 -20.33 38.91
N ARG A 36 -13.42 -19.26 38.78
CA ARG A 36 -14.89 -19.33 38.67
C ARG A 36 -15.34 -19.94 37.33
N LEU A 37 -14.74 -19.53 36.21
CA LEU A 37 -15.01 -20.07 34.87
C LEU A 37 -14.50 -21.51 34.66
N LYS A 38 -13.51 -21.96 35.42
CA LYS A 38 -12.90 -23.29 35.29
C LYS A 38 -13.59 -24.36 36.17
N ALA A 39 -14.29 -23.93 37.23
CA ALA A 39 -14.94 -24.82 38.19
C ALA A 39 -16.19 -25.54 37.64
N GLU A 40 -16.80 -25.03 36.58
CA GLU A 40 -18.09 -25.51 36.04
C GLU A 40 -17.98 -26.41 34.79
N LEU A 41 -16.78 -26.92 34.45
CA LEU A 41 -16.53 -27.53 33.13
C LEU A 41 -15.95 -28.97 33.18
N ASP A 42 -16.41 -29.84 32.27
CA ASP A 42 -15.90 -31.20 31.99
C ASP A 42 -14.42 -31.19 31.51
N VAL A 43 -13.73 -32.33 31.63
CA VAL A 43 -12.33 -32.59 31.25
C VAL A 43 -12.03 -32.20 29.79
N SER A 44 -12.95 -32.46 28.85
CA SER A 44 -12.80 -32.05 27.44
C SER A 44 -12.83 -30.52 27.28
N THR A 45 -13.76 -29.87 27.97
CA THR A 45 -13.95 -28.42 27.94
C THR A 45 -12.84 -27.67 28.70
N LYS A 46 -12.24 -28.30 29.72
CA LYS A 46 -11.04 -27.79 30.43
C LYS A 46 -9.80 -27.72 29.51
N LYS A 47 -9.61 -28.68 28.59
CA LYS A 47 -8.54 -28.63 27.58
C LYS A 47 -8.77 -27.50 26.57
N LYS A 48 -10.00 -27.35 26.06
CA LYS A 48 -10.39 -26.24 25.16
C LYS A 48 -10.20 -24.88 25.83
N PHE A 49 -10.59 -24.75 27.10
CA PHE A 49 -10.39 -23.54 27.90
C PHE A 49 -8.91 -23.20 28.09
N SER A 50 -8.08 -24.19 28.43
CA SER A 50 -6.64 -23.97 28.59
C SER A 50 -5.96 -23.52 27.30
N PHE A 51 -6.36 -24.11 26.17
CA PHE A 51 -5.89 -23.71 24.84
C PHE A 51 -6.33 -22.28 24.48
N ALA A 52 -7.62 -21.99 24.62
CA ALA A 52 -8.17 -20.66 24.35
C ALA A 52 -7.51 -19.59 25.21
N LYS A 53 -7.27 -19.87 26.49
CA LYS A 53 -6.59 -18.95 27.42
C LYS A 53 -5.14 -18.68 27.01
N LYS A 54 -4.39 -19.72 26.63
CA LYS A 54 -3.01 -19.55 26.15
C LYS A 54 -2.96 -18.73 24.86
N LYS A 55 -3.89 -18.96 23.94
CA LYS A 55 -4.00 -18.22 22.68
C LYS A 55 -4.37 -16.74 22.92
N ALA A 56 -5.38 -16.48 23.75
CA ALA A 56 -5.78 -15.13 24.16
C ALA A 56 -4.61 -14.36 24.78
N PHE A 57 -3.89 -15.00 25.72
CA PHE A 57 -2.76 -14.40 26.39
C PHE A 57 -1.61 -14.06 25.43
N ALA A 58 -1.26 -14.97 24.52
CA ALA A 58 -0.19 -14.75 23.54
C ALA A 58 -0.53 -13.62 22.56
N LEU A 59 -1.79 -13.56 22.09
CA LEU A 59 -2.27 -12.47 21.24
C LEU A 59 -2.19 -11.12 21.97
N PHE A 60 -2.68 -11.06 23.20
CA PHE A 60 -2.64 -9.84 24.00
C PHE A 60 -1.21 -9.32 24.20
N VAL A 61 -0.26 -10.20 24.56
CA VAL A 61 1.16 -9.84 24.70
C VAL A 61 1.72 -9.31 23.37
N LYS A 62 1.39 -9.96 22.25
CA LYS A 62 1.84 -9.54 20.92
C LYS A 62 1.32 -8.15 20.52
N THR A 63 0.12 -7.76 20.95
CA THR A 63 -0.39 -6.39 20.68
C THR A 63 0.44 -5.29 21.34
N LYS A 64 1.20 -5.62 22.39
CA LYS A 64 2.04 -4.67 23.13
C LYS A 64 3.47 -4.63 22.61
N GLU A 65 3.82 -5.45 21.61
CA GLU A 65 5.14 -5.52 21.01
C GLU A 65 5.39 -4.34 20.06
N PHE A 66 6.56 -3.72 20.14
CA PHE A 66 7.01 -2.66 19.22
C PHE A 66 8.49 -2.86 18.88
N THR A 67 8.94 -2.27 17.77
CA THR A 67 10.33 -2.38 17.28
C THR A 67 10.88 -0.98 17.01
N GLU A 68 12.04 -0.64 17.59
CA GLU A 68 12.81 0.57 17.24
C GLU A 68 13.91 0.23 16.22
N ALA A 69 14.27 1.17 15.34
CA ALA A 69 15.35 1.01 14.35
C ALA A 69 16.21 2.29 14.21
N PRO A 70 17.51 2.23 13.84
CA PRO A 70 18.46 1.13 13.95
C PRO A 70 19.81 1.53 14.60
N LEU A 71 20.33 0.69 15.51
CA LEU A 71 21.77 0.46 15.72
C LEU A 71 21.91 -0.88 16.45
N GLN A 72 22.20 -1.94 15.68
CA GLN A 72 22.62 -3.28 16.08
C GLN A 72 21.73 -4.04 17.11
N CYS A 73 21.22 -5.20 16.65
CA CYS A 73 20.36 -6.17 17.37
C CYS A 73 18.85 -5.86 17.37
N LYS A 74 18.05 -6.71 16.68
CA LYS A 74 16.58 -6.67 16.66
C LYS A 74 16.03 -7.20 18.00
N GLU A 75 16.15 -6.43 19.06
CA GLU A 75 15.53 -6.77 20.34
C GLU A 75 14.03 -6.45 20.33
N LYS A 76 13.21 -7.47 20.64
CA LYS A 76 11.77 -7.30 20.83
C LYS A 76 11.52 -6.57 22.14
N ARG A 77 10.73 -5.50 22.09
CA ARG A 77 10.34 -4.72 23.29
C ARG A 77 8.83 -4.62 23.36
N TRP A 78 8.30 -4.50 24.59
CA TRP A 78 6.87 -4.35 24.83
C TRP A 78 6.57 -3.10 25.66
N LYS A 79 5.45 -2.43 25.38
CA LYS A 79 4.97 -1.28 26.16
C LYS A 79 3.53 -1.50 26.58
N CYS A 80 3.26 -1.51 27.89
CA CYS A 80 1.92 -1.70 28.44
C CYS A 80 1.77 -0.93 29.75
N CYS A 81 0.62 -0.26 29.98
CA CYS A 81 0.37 0.58 31.16
C CYS A 81 1.51 1.55 31.48
N GLN A 82 2.06 2.20 30.44
CA GLN A 82 3.21 3.12 30.53
C GLN A 82 4.52 2.49 31.03
N GLN A 83 4.58 1.18 31.19
CA GLN A 83 5.80 0.42 31.52
C GLN A 83 6.41 -0.19 30.26
N LEU A 84 7.74 -0.26 30.24
CA LEU A 84 8.52 -0.80 29.13
C LEU A 84 9.21 -2.10 29.57
N PHE A 85 9.05 -3.15 28.77
CA PHE A 85 9.58 -4.48 29.03
C PHE A 85 10.59 -4.85 27.95
N ARG A 86 11.78 -5.26 28.37
CA ARG A 86 12.88 -5.66 27.47
C ARG A 86 12.96 -7.17 27.27
N ASP A 87 12.19 -7.93 28.04
CA ASP A 87 12.15 -9.38 27.99
C ASP A 87 10.70 -9.87 28.04
N GLN A 88 10.48 -11.02 27.42
CA GLN A 88 9.16 -11.61 27.30
C GLN A 88 8.57 -12.03 28.67
N THR A 89 9.42 -12.39 29.63
CA THR A 89 8.99 -12.83 30.97
C THR A 89 8.38 -11.65 31.74
N GLY A 90 8.97 -10.46 31.63
CA GLY A 90 8.49 -9.23 32.25
C GLY A 90 7.08 -8.86 31.81
N ILE A 91 6.85 -8.80 30.49
CA ILE A 91 5.52 -8.48 29.95
C ILE A 91 4.50 -9.58 30.27
N HIS A 92 4.88 -10.86 30.24
CA HIS A 92 3.99 -11.95 30.63
C HIS A 92 3.53 -11.80 32.09
N ARG A 93 4.45 -11.49 33.01
CA ARG A 93 4.10 -11.27 34.42
C ARG A 93 3.18 -10.08 34.61
N HIS A 94 3.43 -8.98 33.89
CA HIS A 94 2.59 -7.79 33.91
C HIS A 94 1.18 -8.09 33.40
N VAL A 95 1.05 -8.72 32.23
CA VAL A 95 -0.23 -9.11 31.64
C VAL A 95 -1.00 -10.06 32.56
N ALA A 96 -0.32 -11.05 33.15
CA ALA A 96 -0.96 -11.98 34.09
C ALA A 96 -1.48 -11.28 35.36
N ALA A 97 -0.84 -10.20 35.81
CA ALA A 97 -1.19 -9.50 37.04
C ALA A 97 -2.19 -8.34 36.85
N ARG A 98 -2.11 -7.62 35.72
CA ARG A 98 -2.87 -6.39 35.48
C ARG A 98 -3.95 -6.52 34.41
N HIS A 99 -3.87 -7.55 33.57
CA HIS A 99 -4.77 -7.76 32.45
C HIS A 99 -5.49 -9.11 32.48
N ALA A 100 -5.71 -9.65 33.69
CA ALA A 100 -6.37 -10.93 33.87
C ALA A 100 -7.80 -10.91 33.31
N ASP A 101 -8.53 -9.81 33.48
CA ASP A 101 -9.92 -9.68 33.03
C ASP A 101 -10.02 -9.55 31.51
N GLU A 102 -9.16 -8.76 30.85
CA GLU A 102 -9.16 -8.69 29.38
C GLU A 102 -8.74 -10.03 28.76
N VAL A 103 -7.74 -10.71 29.32
CA VAL A 103 -7.35 -12.05 28.86
C VAL A 103 -8.49 -13.04 29.08
N CYS A 104 -9.24 -12.97 30.18
CA CYS A 104 -10.43 -13.81 30.40
C CYS A 104 -11.53 -13.51 29.39
N HIS A 105 -11.77 -12.24 29.07
CA HIS A 105 -12.74 -11.83 28.07
C HIS A 105 -12.39 -12.39 26.68
N HIS A 106 -11.14 -12.21 26.23
CA HIS A 106 -10.64 -12.81 24.99
C HIS A 106 -10.70 -14.34 24.99
N THR A 107 -10.45 -14.97 26.14
CA THR A 107 -10.59 -16.43 26.30
C THR A 107 -12.03 -16.88 26.05
N ALA A 108 -13.02 -16.16 26.58
CA ALA A 108 -14.43 -16.45 26.39
C ALA A 108 -14.86 -16.27 24.92
N CYS A 109 -14.38 -15.23 24.23
CA CYS A 109 -14.62 -15.02 22.81
C CYS A 109 -14.05 -16.16 21.95
N ILE A 110 -12.81 -16.57 22.20
CA ILE A 110 -12.18 -17.70 21.49
C ILE A 110 -12.95 -19.00 21.77
N LEU A 111 -13.44 -19.21 22.99
CA LEU A 111 -14.25 -20.39 23.31
C LEU A 111 -15.60 -20.41 22.59
N LYS A 112 -16.24 -19.26 22.46
CA LYS A 112 -17.50 -19.12 21.70
C LYS A 112 -17.28 -19.43 20.22
N GLN A 113 -16.16 -19.01 19.64
CA GLN A 113 -15.76 -19.37 18.29
C GLN A 113 -15.51 -20.89 18.12
N LEU A 114 -14.89 -21.51 19.13
CA LEU A 114 -14.62 -22.96 19.13
C LEU A 114 -15.86 -23.82 19.40
N SER A 115 -16.91 -23.27 20.02
CA SER A 115 -18.18 -23.98 20.26
C SER A 115 -19.12 -23.92 19.05
N VAL A 116 -19.10 -22.81 18.28
CA VAL A 116 -19.87 -22.69 17.03
C VAL A 116 -19.39 -23.70 15.99
N SER A 117 -18.08 -23.99 15.94
CA SER A 117 -17.53 -25.03 15.04
C SER A 117 -17.81 -26.48 15.46
N THR A 118 -18.36 -26.72 16.66
CA THR A 118 -18.67 -28.09 17.13
C THR A 118 -20.13 -28.49 16.88
N LEU A 119 -21.03 -27.53 16.57
CA LEU A 119 -22.46 -27.80 16.41
C LEU A 119 -22.83 -28.32 15.00
N ASP A 120 -21.94 -28.16 14.00
CA ASP A 120 -22.12 -28.68 12.64
C ASP A 120 -21.70 -30.16 12.46
N SER A 121 -21.28 -30.86 13.53
CA SER A 121 -20.74 -32.23 13.45
C SER A 121 -21.72 -33.35 13.87
N LEU A 122 -23.02 -33.09 14.02
CA LEU A 122 -24.00 -34.11 14.46
C LEU A 122 -25.26 -34.14 13.59
N LYS A 123 -25.13 -34.16 12.26
CA LYS A 123 -26.17 -34.67 11.34
C LYS A 123 -25.55 -35.28 10.09
N SER A 124 -25.17 -36.55 10.17
CA SER A 124 -24.92 -37.39 8.99
C SER A 124 -25.46 -38.81 9.22
N ALA A 125 -26.39 -39.25 8.38
CA ALA A 125 -26.50 -40.63 7.89
C ALA A 125 -27.69 -40.68 6.91
N ASP A 126 -27.46 -40.61 5.59
CA ASP A 126 -27.45 -41.84 4.79
C ASP A 126 -26.94 -41.63 3.35
N GLU A 127 -26.06 -42.55 2.96
CA GLU A 127 -25.53 -42.98 1.65
C GLU A 127 -25.27 -42.08 0.40
N ARG A 128 -23.97 -42.13 0.01
CA ARG A 128 -23.35 -42.43 -1.32
C ARG A 128 -22.96 -41.33 -2.34
N ASN A 129 -21.63 -41.20 -2.41
CA ASN A 129 -20.69 -41.01 -3.55
C ASN A 129 -20.19 -39.58 -3.93
N PRO A 130 -18.86 -39.39 -4.13
CA PRO A 130 -18.19 -38.08 -4.13
C PRO A 130 -18.00 -37.54 -5.55
N LEU A 131 -18.52 -36.35 -5.85
CA LEU A 131 -18.12 -35.51 -6.98
C LEU A 131 -18.77 -34.13 -6.84
N LYS A 132 -17.94 -33.09 -6.68
CA LYS A 132 -18.27 -31.65 -6.77
C LYS A 132 -19.48 -31.19 -5.97
N GLU A 133 -19.27 -30.72 -4.74
CA GLU A 133 -20.27 -29.87 -4.08
C GLU A 133 -20.13 -28.41 -4.56
N PRO A 134 -21.20 -27.81 -5.10
CA PRO A 134 -21.22 -26.39 -5.45
C PRO A 134 -21.22 -25.55 -4.18
N LEU A 135 -20.35 -24.54 -4.14
CA LEU A 135 -20.29 -23.51 -3.11
C LEU A 135 -21.67 -22.85 -2.97
N THR A 136 -22.44 -23.22 -1.95
CA THR A 136 -23.76 -22.65 -1.68
C THR A 136 -23.67 -21.21 -1.17
N HIS A 137 -24.60 -20.40 -1.66
CA HIS A 137 -24.60 -18.93 -1.76
C HIS A 137 -24.87 -18.14 -0.46
N ASP A 138 -24.57 -18.68 0.73
CA ASP A 138 -24.80 -17.97 2.00
C ASP A 138 -23.54 -17.96 2.87
N ARG A 139 -22.47 -17.36 2.32
CA ARG A 139 -21.23 -17.12 3.06
C ARG A 139 -21.32 -15.74 3.69
N ASP A 140 -21.67 -15.69 4.97
CA ASP A 140 -21.61 -14.46 5.75
C ASP A 140 -20.18 -13.90 5.76
N VAL A 141 -20.01 -12.74 5.15
CA VAL A 141 -18.72 -12.02 5.08
C VAL A 141 -18.25 -11.58 6.46
N SER A 142 -19.16 -11.42 7.43
CA SER A 142 -18.85 -10.95 8.78
C SER A 142 -17.93 -11.89 9.54
N ALA A 143 -18.02 -13.20 9.28
CA ALA A 143 -17.18 -14.22 9.89
C ALA A 143 -15.68 -14.07 9.54
N TRP A 144 -15.37 -13.33 8.47
CA TRP A 144 -14.02 -13.09 7.97
C TRP A 144 -13.53 -11.66 8.19
N LEU A 145 -14.23 -10.89 9.03
CA LEU A 145 -13.79 -9.58 9.48
C LEU A 145 -12.96 -9.73 10.77
N PRO A 146 -11.85 -8.98 10.90
CA PRO A 146 -11.08 -8.97 12.13
C PRO A 146 -11.91 -8.38 13.28
N ASP A 147 -11.73 -8.88 14.49
CA ASP A 147 -12.34 -8.27 15.67
C ASP A 147 -11.60 -6.97 16.03
N ILE A 148 -12.33 -5.85 15.96
CA ILE A 148 -11.80 -4.52 16.27
C ILE A 148 -12.22 -3.99 17.64
N SER A 149 -13.00 -4.75 18.43
CA SER A 149 -13.60 -4.25 19.68
C SER A 149 -12.57 -3.86 20.75
N CYS A 150 -11.34 -4.37 20.64
CA CYS A 150 -10.25 -4.09 21.57
C CYS A 150 -9.39 -2.87 21.18
N PHE A 151 -9.65 -2.22 20.05
CA PHE A 151 -8.91 -1.05 19.60
C PHE A 151 -9.71 0.23 19.85
N ASN A 152 -8.99 1.34 20.08
CA ASN A 152 -9.63 2.64 20.14
C ASN A 152 -10.11 3.03 18.72
N PRO A 153 -11.40 3.40 18.54
CA PRO A 153 -11.91 3.87 17.25
C PRO A 153 -11.10 5.00 16.60
N ASP A 154 -10.46 5.85 17.41
CA ASP A 154 -9.63 6.94 16.91
C ASP A 154 -8.29 6.47 16.33
N GLU A 155 -7.75 5.33 16.78
CA GLU A 155 -6.54 4.73 16.21
C GLU A 155 -6.80 4.05 14.85
N LEU A 156 -8.04 3.62 14.60
CA LEU A 156 -8.46 3.05 13.31
C LEU A 156 -8.69 4.14 12.26
N LYS A 157 -9.06 5.34 12.70
CA LYS A 157 -9.23 6.48 11.80
C LYS A 157 -7.89 7.16 11.62
N SER A 158 -7.50 7.41 10.36
CA SER A 158 -6.39 8.31 10.09
C SER A 158 -6.79 9.71 10.58
N GLU A 159 -6.04 10.31 11.51
CA GLU A 159 -6.23 11.74 11.83
C GLU A 159 -6.10 12.55 10.54
N GLN A 160 -7.01 13.52 10.36
CA GLN A 160 -6.94 14.47 9.26
C GLN A 160 -5.73 15.38 9.48
N GLY A 161 -4.60 15.05 8.83
CA GLY A 161 -3.39 15.88 8.82
C GLY A 161 -2.19 15.37 9.60
N GLY A 162 -2.25 14.18 10.22
CA GLY A 162 -1.11 13.55 10.90
C GLY A 162 -0.28 12.63 10.00
N ASP A 163 1.06 12.71 10.08
CA ASP A 163 2.08 11.92 9.35
C ASP A 163 2.10 10.41 9.72
N GLY A 164 1.00 9.85 10.24
CA GLY A 164 0.91 8.51 10.85
C GLY A 164 0.12 7.45 10.07
N GLY A 165 -0.38 7.78 8.88
CA GLY A 165 -1.12 6.86 8.02
C GLY A 165 -0.26 6.22 6.92
N GLU A 166 -0.83 5.20 6.27
CA GLU A 166 -0.17 4.43 5.23
C GLU A 166 -1.09 4.19 4.04
N VAL A 167 -0.48 4.04 2.86
CA VAL A 167 -1.12 3.49 1.67
C VAL A 167 -0.46 2.17 1.32
N LEU A 168 -1.28 1.13 1.24
CA LEU A 168 -0.92 -0.20 0.76
C LEU A 168 -1.09 -0.29 -0.75
N LEU A 169 -0.14 -0.93 -1.43
CA LEU A 169 -0.22 -1.32 -2.83
C LEU A 169 0.11 -2.81 -2.95
N TYR A 170 -0.82 -3.60 -3.48
CA TYR A 170 -0.63 -5.04 -3.61
C TYR A 170 -1.41 -5.60 -4.81
N TYR A 171 -1.03 -6.80 -5.24
CA TYR A 171 -1.81 -7.61 -6.17
C TYR A 171 -1.51 -9.08 -5.92
N CYS A 172 -2.42 -9.95 -6.33
CA CYS A 172 -2.25 -11.40 -6.33
C CYS A 172 -2.94 -11.95 -7.57
N TYR A 173 -2.21 -12.68 -8.41
CA TYR A 173 -2.82 -13.50 -9.44
C TYR A 173 -3.08 -14.89 -8.88
N CYS A 174 -4.36 -15.26 -8.79
CA CYS A 174 -4.82 -16.58 -8.37
C CYS A 174 -6.19 -16.83 -8.99
N ASP A 175 -6.53 -18.10 -9.24
CA ASP A 175 -7.86 -18.43 -9.77
C ASP A 175 -8.90 -18.18 -8.66
N LEU A 176 -9.87 -17.29 -8.92
CA LEU A 176 -10.97 -16.99 -8.01
C LEU A 176 -12.27 -17.58 -8.55
N ASP A 177 -12.86 -18.50 -7.79
CA ASP A 177 -14.13 -19.14 -8.14
C ASP A 177 -15.32 -18.16 -8.11
N ASP A 178 -15.38 -17.30 -7.08
CA ASP A 178 -16.43 -16.30 -6.92
C ASP A 178 -15.86 -14.88 -6.68
N PRO A 179 -15.55 -14.14 -7.76
CA PRO A 179 -15.11 -12.75 -7.68
C PRO A 179 -16.12 -11.82 -6.98
N ASN A 180 -17.42 -12.09 -7.08
CA ASN A 180 -18.46 -11.24 -6.48
C ASN A 180 -18.45 -11.37 -4.96
N TRP A 181 -18.30 -12.60 -4.45
CA TRP A 181 -18.16 -12.82 -3.02
C TRP A 181 -16.88 -12.17 -2.46
N ILE A 182 -15.75 -12.30 -3.17
CA ILE A 182 -14.50 -11.61 -2.79
C ILE A 182 -14.71 -10.09 -2.78
N CYS A 183 -15.50 -9.55 -3.73
CA CYS A 183 -15.84 -8.13 -3.76
C CYS A 183 -16.69 -7.70 -2.55
N ALA A 184 -17.67 -8.51 -2.16
CA ALA A 184 -18.47 -8.25 -0.96
C ALA A 184 -17.61 -8.26 0.30
N TRP A 185 -16.75 -9.27 0.47
CA TRP A 185 -15.82 -9.36 1.58
C TRP A 185 -14.84 -8.19 1.63
N GLN A 186 -14.23 -7.82 0.50
CA GLN A 186 -13.32 -6.68 0.42
C GLN A 186 -14.01 -5.35 0.74
N THR A 187 -15.24 -5.17 0.28
CA THR A 187 -16.04 -3.99 0.60
C THR A 187 -16.29 -3.90 2.10
N ALA A 188 -16.77 -4.98 2.71
CA ALA A 188 -17.04 -5.05 4.14
C ALA A 188 -15.77 -4.85 4.97
N LEU A 189 -14.66 -5.48 4.58
CA LEU A 189 -13.37 -5.38 5.27
C LEU A 189 -12.82 -3.95 5.25
N CYS A 190 -12.81 -3.30 4.07
CA CYS A 190 -12.35 -1.92 3.96
C CYS A 190 -13.24 -0.95 4.75
N GLN A 191 -14.56 -1.11 4.69
CA GLN A 191 -15.50 -0.27 5.46
C GLN A 191 -15.33 -0.48 6.97
N HIS A 192 -15.20 -1.73 7.41
CA HIS A 192 -15.00 -2.08 8.82
C HIS A 192 -13.71 -1.49 9.40
N LEU A 193 -12.67 -1.39 8.57
CA LEU A 193 -11.37 -0.83 8.95
C LEU A 193 -11.21 0.66 8.59
N HIS A 194 -12.28 1.35 8.16
CA HIS A 194 -12.25 2.76 7.74
C HIS A 194 -11.21 3.08 6.65
N LEU A 195 -10.99 2.14 5.74
CA LEU A 195 -10.09 2.30 4.60
C LEU A 195 -10.82 2.92 3.41
N THR A 196 -10.13 3.79 2.69
CA THR A 196 -10.53 4.26 1.34
C THR A 196 -9.52 3.73 0.33
N GLY A 197 -9.86 3.80 -0.97
CA GLY A 197 -8.98 3.23 -1.97
C GLY A 197 -9.71 2.59 -3.14
N LYS A 198 -8.99 1.78 -3.89
CA LYS A 198 -9.50 1.06 -5.06
C LYS A 198 -9.08 -0.40 -4.97
N VAL A 199 -10.04 -1.31 -5.13
CA VAL A 199 -9.80 -2.75 -5.20
C VAL A 199 -10.50 -3.29 -6.45
N ARG A 200 -9.72 -3.93 -7.32
CA ARG A 200 -10.19 -4.59 -8.53
C ARG A 200 -10.06 -6.09 -8.36
N ILE A 201 -11.14 -6.79 -8.63
CA ILE A 201 -11.21 -8.25 -8.49
C ILE A 201 -11.63 -8.81 -9.84
N ALA A 202 -11.03 -9.92 -10.24
CA ALA A 202 -11.41 -10.65 -11.44
C ALA A 202 -11.23 -12.14 -11.18
N THR A 203 -11.67 -13.00 -12.10
CA THR A 203 -11.43 -14.45 -11.98
C THR A 203 -9.94 -14.80 -11.93
N GLU A 204 -9.07 -13.91 -12.41
CA GLU A 204 -7.60 -14.06 -12.37
C GLU A 204 -6.93 -13.49 -11.10
N GLY A 205 -7.68 -12.94 -10.14
CA GLY A 205 -7.15 -12.54 -8.84
C GLY A 205 -7.66 -11.20 -8.29
N ILE A 206 -6.78 -10.50 -7.57
CA ILE A 206 -7.06 -9.22 -6.90
C ILE A 206 -5.93 -8.19 -7.08
N ASN A 207 -6.28 -6.93 -7.21
CA ASN A 207 -5.35 -5.79 -7.25
C ASN A 207 -5.92 -4.65 -6.39
N GLY A 208 -5.16 -4.18 -5.41
CA GLY A 208 -5.63 -3.20 -4.45
C GLY A 208 -4.64 -2.08 -4.18
N THR A 209 -5.19 -0.89 -3.98
CA THR A 209 -4.49 0.24 -3.38
C THR A 209 -5.42 0.87 -2.35
N VAL A 210 -5.09 0.73 -1.06
CA VAL A 210 -5.96 1.18 0.04
C VAL A 210 -5.16 2.02 1.04
N GLY A 211 -5.77 3.07 1.55
CA GLY A 211 -5.18 3.99 2.51
C GLY A 211 -5.96 4.04 3.82
N GLY A 212 -5.23 4.15 4.93
CA GLY A 212 -5.82 4.22 6.27
C GLY A 212 -4.78 4.53 7.34
N SER A 213 -5.15 4.36 8.61
CA SER A 213 -4.17 4.40 9.69
C SER A 213 -3.25 3.18 9.64
N THR A 214 -2.06 3.29 10.24
CA THR A 214 -1.11 2.17 10.36
C THR A 214 -1.74 0.92 11.02
N LEU A 215 -2.65 1.13 11.97
CA LEU A 215 -3.39 0.02 12.61
C LEU A 215 -4.34 -0.66 11.61
N ALA A 216 -5.14 0.13 10.90
CA ALA A 216 -6.10 -0.37 9.93
C ALA A 216 -5.42 -1.12 8.77
N THR A 217 -4.34 -0.57 8.22
CA THR A 217 -3.55 -1.22 7.16
C THR A 217 -2.93 -2.51 7.64
N ARG A 218 -2.40 -2.57 8.87
CA ARG A 218 -1.88 -3.81 9.46
C ARG A 218 -2.97 -4.88 9.58
N LEU A 219 -4.14 -4.54 10.15
CA LEU A 219 -5.25 -5.49 10.31
C LEU A 219 -5.75 -5.99 8.94
N TYR A 220 -5.77 -5.12 7.94
CA TYR A 220 -6.12 -5.49 6.57
C TYR A 220 -5.15 -6.52 5.98
N VAL A 221 -3.84 -6.31 6.14
CA VAL A 221 -2.83 -7.28 5.70
C VAL A 221 -2.99 -8.61 6.44
N GLU A 222 -3.21 -8.60 7.75
CA GLU A 222 -3.43 -9.82 8.54
C GLU A 222 -4.67 -10.60 8.09
N ALA A 223 -5.78 -9.89 7.80
CA ALA A 223 -7.00 -10.51 7.28
C ALA A 223 -6.76 -11.13 5.89
N MET A 224 -6.06 -10.42 4.99
CA MET A 224 -5.69 -10.94 3.68
C MET A 224 -4.82 -12.20 3.77
N LEU A 225 -3.78 -12.18 4.61
CA LEU A 225 -2.87 -13.31 4.78
C LEU A 225 -3.50 -14.51 5.51
N SER A 226 -4.59 -14.29 6.25
CA SER A 226 -5.32 -15.36 6.94
C SER A 226 -6.44 -15.96 6.08
N PHE A 227 -6.85 -15.27 5.02
CA PHE A 227 -7.95 -15.71 4.17
C PHE A 227 -7.56 -16.92 3.31
N PRO A 228 -8.34 -18.03 3.28
CA PRO A 228 -7.92 -19.30 2.69
C PRO A 228 -7.43 -19.21 1.24
N VAL A 229 -8.06 -18.37 0.42
CA VAL A 229 -7.71 -18.20 -1.00
C VAL A 229 -6.39 -17.47 -1.20
N PHE A 230 -5.99 -16.63 -0.24
CA PHE A 230 -4.82 -15.76 -0.34
C PHE A 230 -3.64 -16.22 0.51
N LYS A 231 -3.85 -17.04 1.54
CA LYS A 231 -2.82 -17.41 2.53
C LYS A 231 -1.57 -18.02 1.91
N ASP A 232 -1.72 -18.79 0.82
CA ASP A 232 -0.63 -19.51 0.15
C ASP A 232 -0.11 -18.76 -1.09
N CYS A 233 -0.77 -17.66 -1.47
CA CYS A 233 -0.43 -16.87 -2.66
C CYS A 233 0.13 -15.48 -2.34
N LEU A 234 -0.07 -15.00 -1.10
CA LEU A 234 0.40 -13.72 -0.62
C LEU A 234 1.30 -13.89 0.60
N CYS A 235 2.31 -13.04 0.70
CA CYS A 235 3.11 -12.84 1.90
C CYS A 235 3.16 -11.36 2.25
N LYS A 236 3.74 -11.03 3.41
CA LYS A 236 3.81 -9.64 3.88
C LYS A 236 4.53 -8.71 2.90
N ASP A 237 5.55 -9.21 2.18
CA ASP A 237 6.36 -8.42 1.25
C ASP A 237 5.61 -8.03 -0.03
N ASP A 238 4.48 -8.68 -0.33
CA ASP A 238 3.64 -8.33 -1.48
C ASP A 238 2.87 -7.02 -1.26
N PHE A 239 2.64 -6.66 0.01
CA PHE A 239 2.04 -5.40 0.43
C PHE A 239 3.11 -4.31 0.54
N LYS A 240 3.22 -3.50 -0.52
CA LYS A 240 4.11 -2.34 -0.56
C LYS A 240 3.47 -1.21 0.22
N THR A 241 4.25 -0.50 1.04
CA THR A 241 3.74 0.57 1.91
C THR A 241 4.40 1.91 1.59
N SER A 242 3.64 2.99 1.73
CA SER A 242 4.10 4.36 1.56
C SER A 242 3.34 5.29 2.51
N LYS A 243 3.97 6.40 2.91
CA LYS A 243 3.32 7.43 3.75
C LYS A 243 2.08 8.00 3.06
N GLY A 244 0.98 8.12 3.79
CA GLY A 244 -0.29 8.65 3.28
C GLY A 244 -1.44 8.34 4.21
N GLY A 245 -2.58 7.90 3.68
CA GLY A 245 -3.71 7.46 4.49
C GLY A 245 -5.02 7.47 3.70
N ALA A 246 -6.14 7.43 4.41
CA ALA A 246 -7.46 7.42 3.79
C ALA A 246 -7.74 8.71 2.97
N HIS A 247 -7.18 9.84 3.38
CA HIS A 247 -7.31 11.11 2.67
C HIS A 247 -6.68 11.11 1.27
N CYS A 248 -5.81 10.14 0.93
CA CYS A 248 -5.23 10.04 -0.41
C CYS A 248 -6.25 9.58 -1.47
N PHE A 249 -7.42 9.09 -1.05
CA PHE A 249 -8.47 8.61 -1.94
C PHE A 249 -9.80 9.31 -1.59
N PRO A 250 -10.51 9.89 -2.59
CA PRO A 250 -11.79 10.53 -2.35
C PRO A 250 -12.85 9.59 -1.74
N GLU A 251 -12.79 8.30 -2.09
CA GLU A 251 -13.76 7.30 -1.70
C GLU A 251 -13.16 5.89 -1.79
N LEU A 252 -13.89 4.91 -1.24
CA LEU A 252 -13.63 3.49 -1.47
C LEU A 252 -14.35 3.00 -2.73
N ARG A 253 -13.62 2.35 -3.65
CA ARG A 253 -14.20 1.67 -4.81
C ARG A 253 -13.72 0.23 -4.87
N VAL A 254 -14.62 -0.71 -4.63
CA VAL A 254 -14.36 -2.15 -4.82
C VAL A 254 -15.25 -2.61 -5.97
N GLY A 255 -14.70 -3.35 -6.93
CA GLY A 255 -15.49 -3.83 -8.06
C GLY A 255 -14.92 -5.07 -8.73
N VAL A 256 -15.83 -5.83 -9.33
CA VAL A 256 -15.51 -6.98 -10.19
C VAL A 256 -15.32 -6.51 -11.63
N PHE A 257 -14.27 -6.99 -12.27
CA PHE A 257 -13.89 -6.66 -13.63
C PHE A 257 -13.44 -7.92 -14.38
N GLU A 258 -13.30 -7.82 -15.70
CA GLU A 258 -12.71 -8.90 -16.52
C GLU A 258 -11.22 -9.10 -16.22
N GLU A 259 -10.51 -8.01 -15.94
CA GLU A 259 -9.06 -8.01 -15.69
C GLU A 259 -8.72 -7.19 -14.44
N ILE A 260 -7.84 -7.72 -13.57
CA ILE A 260 -7.34 -6.98 -12.40
C ILE A 260 -6.44 -5.81 -12.81
N VAL A 261 -5.84 -5.89 -13.99
CA VAL A 261 -5.21 -4.79 -14.72
C VAL A 261 -5.60 -4.87 -16.20
N PRO A 262 -6.32 -3.88 -16.75
CA PRO A 262 -6.81 -3.94 -18.13
C PRO A 262 -5.66 -3.92 -19.16
N MET A 263 -5.35 -5.08 -19.74
CA MET A 263 -4.47 -5.21 -20.90
C MET A 263 -5.27 -5.22 -22.21
N GLY A 264 -6.59 -5.40 -22.15
CA GLY A 264 -7.46 -5.41 -23.33
C GLY A 264 -7.36 -6.72 -24.13
N VAL A 265 -6.80 -7.77 -23.51
CA VAL A 265 -6.73 -9.12 -24.07
C VAL A 265 -7.28 -10.05 -23.01
N SER A 266 -8.24 -10.91 -23.37
CA SER A 266 -8.85 -11.83 -22.41
C SER A 266 -7.78 -12.72 -21.71
N PRO A 267 -7.89 -12.96 -20.38
CA PRO A 267 -7.02 -13.88 -19.65
C PRO A 267 -6.98 -15.30 -20.23
N SER A 268 -8.04 -15.71 -20.94
CA SER A 268 -8.10 -16.99 -21.67
C SER A 268 -7.10 -17.09 -22.83
N LYS A 269 -6.80 -15.96 -23.49
CA LYS A 269 -5.85 -15.90 -24.60
C LYS A 269 -4.41 -15.76 -24.12
N ILE A 270 -4.21 -14.94 -23.09
CA ILE A 270 -2.88 -14.66 -22.51
C ILE A 270 -2.97 -14.80 -21.00
N SER A 271 -2.46 -15.95 -20.54
CA SER A 271 -2.47 -16.34 -19.13
C SER A 271 -1.29 -15.73 -18.37
N TYR A 272 -1.57 -15.23 -17.17
CA TYR A 272 -0.55 -14.79 -16.21
C TYR A 272 0.38 -15.93 -15.75
N LYS A 273 -0.02 -17.20 -15.94
CA LYS A 273 0.74 -18.40 -15.47
C LYS A 273 2.00 -18.69 -16.29
N LYS A 274 2.22 -17.97 -17.40
CA LYS A 274 3.42 -18.09 -18.25
C LYS A 274 4.18 -16.76 -18.33
N PRO A 275 4.54 -16.12 -17.20
CA PRO A 275 5.20 -14.82 -17.23
C PRO A 275 6.64 -14.93 -17.73
N GLY A 276 7.29 -13.78 -17.87
CA GLY A 276 8.74 -13.66 -18.01
C GLY A 276 9.49 -14.14 -16.76
N ILE A 277 10.81 -14.13 -16.84
CA ILE A 277 11.68 -14.52 -15.72
C ILE A 277 11.71 -13.37 -14.71
N HIS A 278 11.31 -13.63 -13.47
CA HIS A 278 11.40 -12.64 -12.39
C HIS A 278 12.84 -12.43 -11.96
N LEU A 279 13.27 -11.17 -11.96
CA LEU A 279 14.53 -10.73 -11.37
C LEU A 279 14.23 -10.00 -10.06
N SER A 280 14.93 -10.35 -8.99
CA SER A 280 14.96 -9.54 -7.77
C SER A 280 15.46 -8.11 -8.07
N PRO A 281 15.18 -7.11 -7.21
CA PRO A 281 15.72 -5.77 -7.40
C PRO A 281 17.23 -5.73 -7.61
N ASN A 282 17.99 -6.54 -6.86
CA ASN A 282 19.44 -6.65 -6.99
C ASN A 282 19.89 -7.21 -8.35
N GLU A 283 19.27 -8.29 -8.81
CA GLU A 283 19.56 -8.89 -10.12
C GLU A 283 19.20 -7.93 -11.25
N PHE A 284 18.04 -7.28 -11.15
CA PHE A 284 17.60 -6.27 -12.11
C PHE A 284 18.56 -5.08 -12.15
N HIS A 285 19.03 -4.59 -11.00
CA HIS A 285 20.03 -3.52 -10.92
C HIS A 285 21.31 -3.88 -11.68
N LYS A 286 21.80 -5.12 -11.52
CA LYS A 286 22.97 -5.63 -12.24
C LYS A 286 22.73 -5.69 -13.76
N GLU A 287 21.56 -6.15 -14.18
CA GLU A 287 21.20 -6.21 -15.61
C GLU A 287 21.06 -4.80 -16.22
N VAL A 288 20.46 -3.85 -15.50
CA VAL A 288 20.39 -2.43 -15.93
C VAL A 288 21.79 -1.82 -16.03
N LYS A 289 22.67 -2.10 -15.06
CA LYS A 289 24.07 -1.64 -15.12
C LYS A 289 24.79 -2.16 -16.35
N LYS A 290 24.62 -3.44 -16.69
CA LYS A 290 25.17 -4.05 -17.91
C LYS A 290 24.59 -3.37 -19.16
N PHE A 291 23.27 -3.21 -19.22
CA PHE A 291 22.58 -2.53 -20.32
C PHE A 291 23.14 -1.11 -20.55
N LEU A 292 23.26 -0.29 -19.50
CA LEU A 292 23.78 1.08 -19.60
C LEU A 292 25.26 1.16 -20.00
N SER A 293 26.05 0.12 -19.68
CA SER A 293 27.44 0.04 -20.15
C SER A 293 27.54 -0.30 -21.64
N GLN A 294 26.57 -1.06 -22.16
CA GLN A 294 26.54 -1.54 -23.55
C GLN A 294 25.95 -0.52 -24.51
N THR A 295 25.01 0.33 -24.09
CA THR A 295 24.34 1.33 -24.93
C THR A 295 25.27 2.40 -25.51
N LYS A 296 26.52 2.51 -25.03
CA LYS A 296 27.58 3.30 -25.68
C LYS A 296 28.06 2.71 -27.00
N HIS A 297 27.74 1.45 -27.28
CA HIS A 297 28.01 0.75 -28.52
C HIS A 297 26.67 0.54 -29.25
N ALA A 298 26.58 0.95 -30.52
CA ALA A 298 25.33 1.09 -31.28
C ALA A 298 24.49 -0.21 -31.50
N GLN A 299 24.86 -1.33 -30.89
CA GLN A 299 24.17 -2.62 -30.99
C GLN A 299 23.98 -3.23 -29.59
N SER A 300 23.08 -2.66 -28.78
CA SER A 300 22.63 -3.34 -27.57
C SER A 300 21.65 -4.46 -27.93
N ASP A 301 21.91 -5.67 -27.41
CA ASP A 301 21.00 -6.82 -27.50
C ASP A 301 19.95 -6.85 -26.40
N THR A 302 19.91 -5.82 -25.57
CA THR A 302 18.98 -5.70 -24.46
C THR A 302 18.13 -4.45 -24.61
N ILE A 303 16.81 -4.60 -24.38
CA ILE A 303 15.84 -3.51 -24.29
C ILE A 303 15.41 -3.40 -22.83
N LEU A 304 15.53 -2.21 -22.26
CA LEU A 304 14.92 -1.89 -20.97
C LEU A 304 13.55 -1.24 -21.24
N LEU A 305 12.45 -1.95 -20.97
CA LEU A 305 11.09 -1.58 -21.38
C LEU A 305 10.23 -1.11 -20.19
N ASP A 306 9.78 0.15 -20.26
CA ASP A 306 8.76 0.69 -19.35
C ASP A 306 7.37 0.23 -19.80
N CYS A 307 6.67 -0.52 -18.95
CA CYS A 307 5.31 -0.99 -19.27
C CYS A 307 4.22 -0.02 -18.78
N ARG A 308 4.61 1.20 -18.39
CA ARG A 308 3.69 2.19 -17.83
C ARG A 308 3.07 3.08 -18.89
N ASN A 309 2.06 3.86 -18.50
CA ASN A 309 1.52 4.88 -19.39
C ASN A 309 2.48 6.07 -19.47
N PHE A 310 2.45 6.82 -20.57
CA PHE A 310 3.41 7.89 -20.84
C PHE A 310 3.53 8.92 -19.70
N TYR A 311 2.43 9.26 -19.03
CA TYR A 311 2.43 10.27 -17.96
C TYR A 311 3.15 9.76 -16.70
N GLU A 312 3.24 8.45 -16.52
CA GLU A 312 4.01 7.86 -15.43
C GLU A 312 5.51 7.94 -15.74
N SER A 313 5.89 7.56 -16.97
CA SER A 313 7.27 7.60 -17.44
C SER A 313 7.82 9.02 -17.62
N ARG A 314 6.94 10.00 -17.85
CA ARG A 314 7.33 11.39 -18.06
C ARG A 314 7.97 11.99 -16.81
N ILE A 315 7.47 11.69 -15.61
CA ILE A 315 7.99 12.25 -14.35
C ILE A 315 9.05 11.38 -13.66
N GLY A 316 9.25 10.16 -14.13
CA GLY A 316 10.34 9.32 -13.66
C GLY A 316 10.42 8.02 -14.45
N ARG A 317 11.63 7.54 -14.70
CA ARG A 317 11.91 6.34 -15.50
C ARG A 317 13.34 5.86 -15.27
N PHE A 318 13.63 4.63 -15.68
CA PHE A 318 15.02 4.20 -15.75
C PHE A 318 15.76 4.91 -16.89
N GLU A 319 17.03 5.21 -16.68
CA GLU A 319 17.88 5.78 -17.72
C GLU A 319 17.97 4.84 -18.94
N GLY A 320 17.94 5.42 -20.14
CA GLY A 320 18.05 4.66 -21.40
C GLY A 320 16.88 3.71 -21.72
N CYS A 321 15.80 3.71 -20.94
CA CYS A 321 14.66 2.83 -21.21
C CYS A 321 13.90 3.23 -22.49
N LEU A 322 13.35 2.22 -23.17
CA LEU A 322 12.26 2.38 -24.10
C LEU A 322 10.98 2.59 -23.29
N ALA A 323 10.41 3.78 -23.38
CA ALA A 323 9.17 4.15 -22.72
C ALA A 323 8.09 4.42 -23.78
N PRO A 324 7.24 3.43 -24.13
CA PRO A 324 6.21 3.58 -25.14
C PRO A 324 5.29 4.76 -24.82
N ASP A 325 5.02 5.60 -25.82
CA ASP A 325 4.12 6.75 -25.67
C ASP A 325 2.63 6.36 -25.66
N ILE A 326 2.29 5.30 -24.93
CA ILE A 326 0.93 4.78 -24.80
C ILE A 326 0.19 5.44 -23.64
N ARG A 327 -1.08 5.74 -23.86
CA ARG A 327 -1.93 6.36 -22.84
C ARG A 327 -2.54 5.38 -21.84
N LYS A 328 -2.78 4.15 -22.29
CA LYS A 328 -3.43 3.09 -21.51
C LYS A 328 -2.64 1.80 -21.72
N PHE A 329 -2.50 1.00 -20.65
CA PHE A 329 -1.88 -0.32 -20.75
C PHE A 329 -2.65 -1.26 -21.71
N SER A 330 -3.95 -1.04 -21.90
CA SER A 330 -4.74 -1.74 -22.92
C SER A 330 -4.27 -1.54 -24.36
N TYR A 331 -3.36 -0.59 -24.60
CA TYR A 331 -2.77 -0.34 -25.93
C TYR A 331 -1.42 -1.06 -26.10
N PHE A 332 -0.86 -1.61 -25.02
CA PHE A 332 0.42 -2.30 -25.02
C PHE A 332 0.47 -3.47 -26.01
N PRO A 333 -0.55 -4.36 -26.11
CA PRO A 333 -0.57 -5.42 -27.11
C PRO A 333 -0.41 -4.91 -28.54
N SER A 334 -1.19 -3.89 -28.92
CA SER A 334 -1.12 -3.29 -30.26
C SER A 334 0.20 -2.57 -30.51
N TYR A 335 0.80 -1.97 -29.47
CA TYR A 335 2.14 -1.37 -29.56
C TYR A 335 3.21 -2.42 -29.85
N VAL A 336 3.19 -3.54 -29.13
CA VAL A 336 4.11 -4.66 -29.37
C VAL A 336 3.92 -5.21 -30.78
N ASP A 337 2.68 -5.38 -31.24
CA ASP A 337 2.39 -5.92 -32.58
C ASP A 337 2.91 -5.00 -33.68
N LYS A 338 2.75 -3.68 -33.51
CA LYS A 338 3.21 -2.68 -34.48
C LYS A 338 4.74 -2.59 -34.51
N ASN A 339 5.40 -2.80 -33.37
CA ASN A 339 6.85 -2.65 -33.21
C ASN A 339 7.55 -4.02 -33.00
N VAL A 340 6.98 -5.12 -33.51
CA VAL A 340 7.43 -6.47 -33.20
C VAL A 340 8.91 -6.71 -33.56
N GLU A 341 9.35 -6.09 -34.66
CA GLU A 341 10.74 -6.17 -35.12
C GLU A 341 11.75 -5.56 -34.15
N LEU A 342 11.34 -4.56 -33.35
CA LEU A 342 12.17 -3.98 -32.30
C LEU A 342 12.59 -5.03 -31.27
N PHE A 343 11.72 -6.01 -31.01
CA PHE A 343 11.91 -7.02 -29.99
C PHE A 343 12.58 -8.30 -30.51
N ARG A 344 12.78 -8.43 -31.83
CA ARG A 344 13.30 -9.65 -32.46
C ARG A 344 14.73 -9.96 -31.99
N GLU A 345 14.96 -11.18 -31.51
CA GLU A 345 16.22 -11.67 -30.94
C GLU A 345 16.78 -10.84 -29.77
N LYS A 346 15.97 -9.93 -29.19
CA LYS A 346 16.39 -9.10 -28.07
C LYS A 346 16.07 -9.75 -26.73
N ARG A 347 16.91 -9.45 -25.74
CA ARG A 347 16.59 -9.64 -24.33
C ARG A 347 15.76 -8.43 -23.87
N VAL A 348 14.65 -8.65 -23.19
CA VAL A 348 13.79 -7.55 -22.71
C VAL A 348 13.76 -7.54 -21.19
N LEU A 349 14.18 -6.44 -20.57
CA LEU A 349 14.07 -6.15 -19.14
C LEU A 349 12.84 -5.28 -18.92
N MET A 350 11.76 -5.84 -18.39
CA MET A 350 10.49 -5.12 -18.22
C MET A 350 10.30 -4.63 -16.78
N TYR A 351 9.70 -3.46 -16.64
CA TYR A 351 9.29 -2.96 -15.33
C TYR A 351 8.00 -2.15 -15.39
N CYS A 352 7.33 -2.02 -14.24
CA CYS A 352 6.26 -1.07 -14.00
C CYS A 352 6.24 -0.69 -12.51
N THR A 353 5.25 0.09 -12.06
CA THR A 353 5.17 0.62 -10.68
C THR A 353 5.31 -0.48 -9.61
N GLY A 354 4.45 -1.50 -9.66
CA GLY A 354 4.37 -2.55 -8.63
C GLY A 354 4.55 -3.99 -9.14
N GLY A 355 4.74 -4.19 -10.46
CA GLY A 355 4.94 -5.50 -11.09
C GLY A 355 3.72 -6.06 -11.85
N ILE A 356 2.50 -5.72 -11.44
CA ILE A 356 1.26 -6.33 -11.98
C ILE A 356 1.10 -6.31 -13.50
N ARG A 357 1.51 -5.22 -14.17
CA ARG A 357 1.45 -5.10 -15.65
C ARG A 357 2.48 -6.00 -16.33
N CYS A 358 3.64 -6.19 -15.71
CA CYS A 358 4.70 -7.01 -16.26
C CYS A 358 4.28 -8.48 -16.33
N GLU A 359 3.48 -8.99 -15.39
CA GLU A 359 3.03 -10.39 -15.40
C GLU A 359 2.33 -10.75 -16.73
N ARG A 360 1.34 -9.96 -17.13
CA ARG A 360 0.63 -10.18 -18.41
C ARG A 360 1.37 -9.64 -19.62
N GLY A 361 2.06 -8.51 -19.49
CA GLY A 361 2.85 -7.92 -20.58
C GLY A 361 4.00 -8.82 -21.03
N SER A 362 4.71 -9.45 -20.09
CA SER A 362 5.80 -10.38 -20.38
C SER A 362 5.27 -11.68 -20.97
N ALA A 363 4.15 -12.20 -20.46
CA ALA A 363 3.46 -13.34 -21.06
C ALA A 363 3.03 -13.04 -22.52
N TYR A 364 2.56 -11.82 -22.79
CA TYR A 364 2.23 -11.37 -24.15
C TYR A 364 3.43 -11.38 -25.08
N LEU A 365 4.55 -10.76 -24.67
CA LEU A 365 5.79 -10.75 -25.46
C LEU A 365 6.34 -12.17 -25.71
N LYS A 366 6.31 -13.04 -24.69
CA LYS A 366 6.71 -14.44 -24.84
C LYS A 366 5.81 -15.18 -25.84
N ALA A 367 4.50 -14.92 -25.82
CA ALA A 367 3.56 -15.53 -26.76
C ALA A 367 3.80 -15.09 -28.22
N LYS A 368 4.44 -13.95 -28.46
CA LYS A 368 4.87 -13.55 -29.82
C LYS A 368 6.05 -14.35 -30.34
N GLY A 369 6.87 -14.93 -29.46
CA GLY A 369 7.95 -15.82 -29.86
C GLY A 369 9.08 -15.15 -30.65
N VAL A 370 9.23 -13.82 -30.54
CA VAL A 370 10.29 -13.06 -31.25
C VAL A 370 11.45 -12.66 -30.35
N CYS A 371 11.22 -12.52 -29.04
CA CYS A 371 12.28 -12.15 -28.09
C CYS A 371 13.16 -13.36 -27.79
N LYS A 372 14.46 -13.13 -27.60
CA LYS A 372 15.38 -14.15 -27.10
C LYS A 372 15.02 -14.56 -25.67
N GLU A 373 14.83 -13.56 -24.79
CA GLU A 373 14.42 -13.76 -23.40
C GLU A 373 13.63 -12.55 -22.90
N VAL A 374 12.69 -12.78 -21.97
CA VAL A 374 11.90 -11.72 -21.34
C VAL A 374 12.03 -11.83 -19.83
N PHE A 375 12.57 -10.80 -19.21
CA PHE A 375 12.77 -10.64 -17.78
C PHE A 375 11.85 -9.55 -17.24
N GLN A 376 11.53 -9.62 -15.95
CA GLN A 376 10.71 -8.61 -15.29
C GLN A 376 11.15 -8.33 -13.86
N LEU A 377 11.07 -7.07 -13.45
CA LEU A 377 11.40 -6.62 -12.10
C LEU A 377 10.36 -7.09 -11.07
N LYS A 378 10.75 -8.02 -10.19
CA LYS A 378 9.90 -8.51 -9.10
C LYS A 378 9.59 -7.37 -8.13
N GLY A 379 8.30 -7.15 -7.87
CA GLY A 379 7.82 -6.08 -7.00
C GLY A 379 7.84 -4.67 -7.62
N GLY A 380 8.26 -4.55 -8.89
CA GLY A 380 8.28 -3.30 -9.64
C GLY A 380 9.24 -2.23 -9.10
N ILE A 381 9.10 -1.02 -9.63
CA ILE A 381 9.91 0.14 -9.26
C ILE A 381 9.85 0.40 -7.75
N HIS A 382 8.71 0.16 -7.10
CA HIS A 382 8.56 0.37 -5.66
C HIS A 382 9.60 -0.43 -4.85
N LYS A 383 9.71 -1.74 -5.09
CA LYS A 383 10.71 -2.59 -4.41
C LYS A 383 12.14 -2.27 -4.83
N TYR A 384 12.34 -1.83 -6.07
CA TYR A 384 13.64 -1.36 -6.51
C TYR A 384 14.10 -0.10 -5.79
N LEU A 385 13.23 0.89 -5.59
CA LEU A 385 13.58 2.14 -4.90
C LEU A 385 13.74 1.96 -3.39
N GLU A 386 13.11 0.94 -2.78
CA GLU A 386 13.39 0.54 -1.40
C GLU A 386 14.85 0.08 -1.20
N GLU A 387 15.41 -0.68 -2.16
CA GLU A 387 16.79 -1.19 -2.09
C GLU A 387 17.82 -0.23 -2.70
N PHE A 388 17.45 0.48 -3.76
CA PHE A 388 18.33 1.37 -4.54
C PHE A 388 17.72 2.76 -4.76
N PRO A 389 17.50 3.56 -3.71
CA PRO A 389 16.91 4.90 -3.83
C PRO A 389 17.72 5.86 -4.71
N ALA A 390 19.06 5.71 -4.71
CA ALA A 390 20.00 6.44 -5.57
C ALA A 390 20.47 5.62 -6.79
N GLY A 391 19.70 4.61 -7.20
CA GLY A 391 20.04 3.75 -8.34
C GLY A 391 19.77 4.40 -9.71
N PHE A 392 19.60 3.56 -10.73
CA PHE A 392 19.37 3.99 -12.12
C PHE A 392 17.95 4.52 -12.43
N TYR A 393 17.03 4.52 -11.47
CA TYR A 393 15.71 5.12 -11.67
C TYR A 393 15.78 6.61 -11.32
N LYS A 394 15.40 7.46 -12.27
CA LYS A 394 15.49 8.92 -12.16
C LYS A 394 14.10 9.53 -12.11
N GLY A 395 13.90 10.56 -11.30
CA GLY A 395 12.61 11.22 -11.14
C GLY A 395 11.74 10.58 -10.08
N LYS A 396 10.44 10.89 -10.14
CA LYS A 396 9.43 10.45 -9.18
C LYS A 396 8.71 9.19 -9.63
N LEU A 397 8.20 8.42 -8.67
CA LEU A 397 7.36 7.25 -8.91
C LEU A 397 5.89 7.66 -8.95
N PHE A 398 5.27 7.65 -10.13
CA PHE A 398 3.84 7.94 -10.24
C PHE A 398 2.97 6.95 -9.46
N VAL A 399 1.97 7.45 -8.73
CA VAL A 399 0.97 6.68 -7.98
C VAL A 399 -0.46 7.11 -8.34
N PHE A 400 -1.42 6.17 -8.23
CA PHE A 400 -2.79 6.33 -8.76
C PHE A 400 -3.79 6.87 -7.72
N ASP A 401 -3.35 7.85 -6.95
CA ASP A 401 -4.07 8.51 -5.86
C ASP A 401 -3.73 10.01 -5.83
N GLU A 402 -4.32 10.77 -4.89
CA GLU A 402 -4.21 12.23 -4.86
C GLU A 402 -2.78 12.76 -4.67
N ARG A 403 -1.83 11.91 -4.24
CA ARG A 403 -0.42 12.30 -4.13
C ARG A 403 0.26 12.47 -5.48
N TYR A 404 -0.28 11.84 -6.54
CA TYR A 404 0.26 11.74 -7.91
C TYR A 404 1.64 11.07 -8.05
N ALA A 405 2.58 11.31 -7.13
CA ALA A 405 3.91 10.74 -7.19
C ALA A 405 4.58 10.63 -5.81
N LEU A 406 5.50 9.69 -5.69
CA LEU A 406 6.40 9.52 -4.55
C LEU A 406 7.83 9.90 -4.95
N SER A 407 8.54 10.60 -4.06
CA SER A 407 9.94 10.99 -4.28
C SER A 407 10.87 10.09 -3.47
N TYR A 408 11.87 9.52 -4.14
CA TYR A 408 12.94 8.73 -3.51
C TYR A 408 14.34 9.32 -3.74
N ASN A 409 14.45 10.20 -4.74
CA ASN A 409 15.61 11.03 -5.03
C ASN A 409 15.14 12.43 -5.42
N SER A 410 16.10 13.32 -5.71
CA SER A 410 15.88 14.73 -6.09
C SER A 410 15.96 14.97 -7.60
N ASP A 411 16.09 13.91 -8.41
CA ASP A 411 16.22 14.06 -9.85
C ASP A 411 14.90 14.57 -10.44
N ILE A 412 14.96 15.52 -11.37
CA ILE A 412 13.80 16.01 -12.13
C ILE A 412 14.06 15.69 -13.59
N VAL A 413 13.27 14.76 -14.15
CA VAL A 413 13.42 14.31 -15.55
C VAL A 413 12.41 14.91 -16.50
N SER A 414 11.50 15.74 -15.97
CA SER A 414 10.44 16.38 -16.72
C SER A 414 10.52 17.89 -16.65
N GLU A 415 9.80 18.52 -17.57
CA GLU A 415 9.84 19.96 -17.77
C GLU A 415 8.42 20.54 -17.76
N CYS A 416 8.33 21.81 -17.42
CA CYS A 416 7.15 22.63 -17.57
C CYS A 416 6.73 22.63 -19.05
N SER A 417 5.48 22.30 -19.31
CA SER A 417 4.94 22.18 -20.67
C SER A 417 4.86 23.52 -21.43
N TYR A 418 5.12 24.64 -20.75
CA TYR A 418 5.04 25.99 -21.31
C TYR A 418 6.41 26.65 -21.49
N CYS A 419 7.29 26.57 -20.49
CA CYS A 419 8.57 27.29 -20.51
C CYS A 419 9.81 26.38 -20.53
N GLY A 420 9.65 25.05 -20.46
CA GLY A 420 10.78 24.10 -20.43
C GLY A 420 11.55 24.03 -19.10
N ALA A 421 11.20 24.85 -18.10
CA ALA A 421 11.87 24.79 -16.80
C ALA A 421 11.66 23.42 -16.12
N PRO A 422 12.66 22.85 -15.41
CA PRO A 422 12.51 21.58 -14.70
C PRO A 422 11.28 21.59 -13.78
N TRP A 423 10.39 20.61 -13.96
CA TRP A 423 9.14 20.51 -13.20
C TRP A 423 8.55 19.11 -13.24
N ASP A 424 8.13 18.57 -12.10
CA ASP A 424 7.67 17.18 -11.94
C ASP A 424 6.37 17.03 -11.15
N GLN A 425 5.70 18.14 -10.81
CA GLN A 425 4.44 18.13 -10.08
C GLN A 425 3.26 18.21 -11.04
N TYR A 426 2.43 17.18 -11.04
CA TYR A 426 1.21 17.15 -11.82
C TYR A 426 0.09 17.99 -11.19
N LYS A 427 -0.70 18.64 -12.06
CA LYS A 427 -2.04 19.14 -11.75
C LYS A 427 -3.00 18.72 -12.84
N LEU A 428 -4.29 18.72 -12.53
CA LEU A 428 -5.32 18.55 -13.57
C LEU A 428 -5.37 19.79 -14.45
N CYS A 429 -5.60 19.56 -15.75
CA CYS A 429 -5.92 20.60 -16.70
C CYS A 429 -7.11 21.43 -16.19
N SER A 430 -6.99 22.75 -16.27
CA SER A 430 -8.03 23.68 -15.80
C SER A 430 -9.37 23.56 -16.51
N THR A 431 -9.43 22.97 -17.71
CA THR A 431 -10.68 22.65 -18.40
C THR A 431 -11.38 21.45 -17.73
N PRO A 432 -12.57 21.61 -17.12
CA PRO A 432 -13.18 20.56 -16.28
C PRO A 432 -13.45 19.22 -16.99
N ARG A 433 -13.71 19.26 -18.31
CA ARG A 433 -13.97 18.06 -19.13
C ARG A 433 -12.70 17.36 -19.61
N CYS A 434 -11.53 18.00 -19.53
CA CYS A 434 -10.28 17.46 -20.08
C CYS A 434 -9.61 16.46 -19.13
N ARG A 435 -9.51 16.80 -17.84
CA ARG A 435 -8.90 15.97 -16.78
C ARG A 435 -7.50 15.38 -17.09
N GLN A 436 -6.80 15.91 -18.10
CA GLN A 436 -5.42 15.56 -18.40
C GLN A 436 -4.49 16.03 -17.28
N LEU A 437 -3.43 15.27 -17.02
CA LEU A 437 -2.37 15.68 -16.11
C LEU A 437 -1.40 16.62 -16.84
N VAL A 438 -1.13 17.76 -16.22
CA VAL A 438 -0.32 18.85 -16.77
C VAL A 438 0.86 19.11 -15.84
N LEU A 439 2.03 19.28 -16.43
CA LEU A 439 3.23 19.76 -15.76
C LEU A 439 3.39 21.24 -16.07
N THR A 440 3.11 22.09 -15.09
CA THR A 440 3.25 23.55 -15.18
C THR A 440 3.96 24.06 -13.94
N CYS A 441 5.07 24.78 -14.10
CA CYS A 441 5.76 25.41 -12.98
C CYS A 441 4.96 26.56 -12.34
N LEU A 442 5.30 26.93 -11.11
CA LEU A 442 4.59 27.99 -10.37
C LEU A 442 4.56 29.34 -11.12
N ALA A 443 5.63 29.69 -11.82
CA ALA A 443 5.69 30.93 -12.61
C ALA A 443 4.64 30.94 -13.73
N CYS A 444 4.55 29.86 -14.53
CA CYS A 444 3.54 29.75 -15.58
C CYS A 444 2.12 29.64 -15.01
N GLN A 445 1.94 28.97 -13.86
CA GLN A 445 0.65 28.96 -13.15
C GLN A 445 0.22 30.37 -12.74
N GLY A 446 1.14 31.20 -12.24
CA GLY A 446 0.89 32.61 -11.91
C GLY A 446 0.47 33.46 -13.11
N GLN A 447 0.84 33.05 -14.33
CA GLN A 447 0.41 33.66 -15.59
C GLN A 447 -0.92 33.07 -16.12
N GLY A 448 -1.55 32.16 -15.38
CA GLY A 448 -2.80 31.51 -15.76
C GLY A 448 -2.66 30.33 -16.73
N LEU A 449 -1.43 29.90 -17.04
CA LEU A 449 -1.15 28.80 -17.97
C LEU A 449 -1.32 27.44 -17.28
N THR A 450 -2.55 26.95 -17.20
CA THR A 450 -2.94 25.79 -16.37
C THR A 450 -3.61 24.67 -17.15
N ALA A 451 -3.65 24.79 -18.47
CA ALA A 451 -4.27 23.81 -19.36
C ALA A 451 -3.24 22.88 -20.01
N CYS A 452 -3.69 21.78 -20.60
CA CYS A 452 -2.79 20.86 -21.30
C CYS A 452 -2.43 21.31 -22.73
N CYS A 453 -3.23 22.20 -23.34
CA CYS A 453 -3.00 22.81 -24.65
C CYS A 453 -3.69 24.17 -24.75
N VAL A 454 -3.40 24.89 -25.84
CA VAL A 454 -4.02 26.19 -26.19
C VAL A 454 -5.53 26.07 -26.28
N VAL A 455 -6.08 25.06 -26.96
CA VAL A 455 -7.54 24.88 -27.06
C VAL A 455 -8.20 24.72 -25.70
N CYS A 456 -7.59 23.96 -24.79
CA CYS A 456 -8.08 23.82 -23.42
C CYS A 456 -7.94 25.14 -22.64
N GLN A 457 -6.84 25.87 -22.84
CA GLN A 457 -6.62 27.18 -22.23
C GLN A 457 -7.71 28.18 -22.66
N ASP A 458 -8.09 28.18 -23.93
CA ASP A 458 -9.14 29.04 -24.47
C ASP A 458 -10.53 28.64 -24.00
N LYS A 459 -10.83 27.32 -23.99
CA LYS A 459 -12.09 26.79 -23.46
C LYS A 459 -12.25 27.12 -21.97
N GLY A 460 -11.17 27.11 -21.19
CA GLY A 460 -11.19 27.45 -19.76
C GLY A 460 -11.41 28.93 -19.46
N ARG A 461 -11.12 29.83 -20.42
CA ARG A 461 -11.34 31.29 -20.28
C ARG A 461 -12.78 31.72 -20.61
N ARG A 462 -13.58 30.87 -21.26
CA ARG A 462 -14.97 31.18 -21.60
C ARG A 462 -15.89 30.86 -20.42
N PRO A 463 -16.80 31.78 -20.00
CA PRO A 463 -17.79 31.46 -18.98
C PRO A 463 -18.67 30.30 -19.43
N ALA A 464 -18.97 29.39 -18.51
CA ALA A 464 -19.69 28.15 -18.80
C ALA A 464 -21.08 28.45 -19.38
N SER A 465 -21.27 28.24 -20.68
CA SER A 465 -22.60 28.08 -21.25
C SER A 465 -23.15 26.70 -20.86
N CYS A 466 -24.46 26.67 -20.60
CA CYS A 466 -25.23 25.58 -20.00
C CYS A 466 -24.77 24.15 -20.38
N PRO A 467 -24.66 23.21 -19.43
CA PRO A 467 -24.22 21.86 -19.73
C PRO A 467 -25.35 21.07 -20.40
N THR A 468 -25.31 20.96 -21.73
CA THR A 468 -26.02 19.86 -22.40
C THR A 468 -25.36 18.54 -21.99
N LEU A 469 -26.18 17.71 -21.35
CA LEU A 469 -25.85 16.37 -20.86
C LEU A 469 -25.65 15.46 -22.06
N ASN A 470 -24.44 15.37 -22.64
CA ASN A 470 -24.09 14.26 -23.52
C ASN A 470 -22.57 14.03 -23.67
N SER A 471 -22.15 12.86 -23.17
CA SER A 471 -20.85 12.17 -23.33
C SER A 471 -19.59 12.78 -22.69
N PHE A 472 -18.92 11.97 -21.85
CA PHE A 472 -17.59 12.16 -21.27
C PHE A 472 -16.45 12.09 -22.32
N LYS A 473 -16.63 12.66 -23.52
CA LYS A 473 -15.58 12.64 -24.54
C LYS A 473 -14.61 13.79 -24.31
N GLU A 474 -13.35 13.45 -24.12
CA GLU A 474 -12.25 14.40 -24.04
C GLU A 474 -12.04 15.06 -25.41
N GLU A 475 -12.57 16.26 -25.58
CA GLU A 475 -12.35 17.07 -26.77
C GLU A 475 -11.13 17.98 -26.60
N CYS A 476 -9.96 17.36 -26.40
CA CYS A 476 -8.69 18.06 -26.27
C CYS A 476 -7.79 17.76 -27.48
N GLU A 477 -7.14 18.80 -28.01
CA GLU A 477 -6.21 18.68 -29.13
C GLU A 477 -5.04 17.74 -28.82
N CYS A 478 -4.54 17.73 -27.57
CA CYS A 478 -3.50 16.79 -27.13
C CYS A 478 -3.88 15.34 -27.36
N THR A 479 -5.17 15.01 -27.21
CA THR A 479 -5.67 13.64 -27.40
C THR A 479 -5.97 13.32 -28.85
N ALA A 480 -6.33 14.33 -29.66
CA ALA A 480 -6.65 14.16 -31.07
C ALA A 480 -5.38 14.00 -31.92
N ARG A 481 -4.30 14.74 -31.60
CA ARG A 481 -3.05 14.73 -32.38
C ARG A 481 -2.08 13.63 -31.97
N ARG A 482 -2.20 13.08 -30.76
CA ARG A 482 -1.31 12.02 -30.30
C ARG A 482 -1.69 10.69 -30.98
N PRO A 483 -0.75 10.02 -31.67
CA PRO A 483 -1.03 8.69 -32.22
C PRO A 483 -1.39 7.74 -31.07
N ARG A 484 -2.49 7.00 -31.23
CA ARG A 484 -2.94 6.06 -30.19
C ARG A 484 -1.92 4.97 -29.92
N ILE A 485 -1.27 4.48 -30.98
CA ILE A 485 -0.21 3.47 -30.97
C ILE A 485 1.03 4.08 -31.63
N PRO A 486 2.08 4.43 -30.86
CA PRO A 486 3.31 4.98 -31.41
C PRO A 486 4.07 3.93 -32.25
N ASP A 487 4.88 4.43 -33.17
CA ASP A 487 5.70 3.65 -34.10
C ASP A 487 7.15 4.12 -33.96
N GLU A 488 7.96 3.27 -33.33
CA GLU A 488 9.34 3.58 -32.98
C GLU A 488 10.26 3.59 -34.21
N LEU A 489 9.89 2.90 -35.29
CA LEU A 489 10.69 2.82 -36.51
C LEU A 489 10.48 4.04 -37.43
N SER A 490 9.35 4.72 -37.28
CA SER A 490 9.01 5.92 -38.07
C SER A 490 9.45 7.25 -37.44
N GLN A 491 9.88 7.26 -36.18
CA GLN A 491 10.34 8.47 -35.50
C GLN A 491 11.84 8.67 -35.72
N PRO A 492 12.31 9.84 -36.19
CA PRO A 492 13.72 10.16 -36.15
C PRO A 492 14.15 10.19 -34.68
N THR A 493 15.17 9.42 -34.35
CA THR A 493 15.75 9.28 -33.01
C THR A 493 16.20 10.64 -32.46
N GLN A 494 15.29 11.39 -31.82
CA GLN A 494 15.68 12.54 -31.00
C GLN A 494 16.09 12.02 -29.63
N LEU A 495 17.36 11.59 -29.55
CA LEU A 495 18.10 11.73 -28.30
C LEU A 495 18.03 13.22 -27.89
N PRO A 496 17.90 13.56 -26.60
CA PRO A 496 17.91 14.95 -26.18
C PRO A 496 19.27 15.55 -26.57
N VAL A 497 19.26 16.37 -27.62
CA VAL A 497 20.42 17.16 -28.00
C VAL A 497 20.50 18.28 -26.97
N SER A 498 21.56 18.28 -26.16
CA SER A 498 21.96 19.43 -25.36
C SER A 498 21.94 20.66 -26.25
N PRO A 499 21.23 21.75 -25.90
CA PRO A 499 21.20 22.92 -26.76
C PRO A 499 22.62 23.46 -26.90
N GLU A 500 23.12 23.50 -28.15
CA GLU A 500 24.34 24.24 -28.47
C GLU A 500 24.15 25.71 -28.04
N PRO A 501 25.21 26.36 -27.53
CA PRO A 501 25.14 27.77 -27.17
C PRO A 501 24.85 28.59 -28.44
N ARG A 502 23.76 29.37 -28.43
CA ARG A 502 23.55 30.39 -29.48
C ARG A 502 24.57 31.52 -29.31
N PRO A 503 24.96 32.20 -30.40
CA PRO A 503 26.04 33.16 -30.38
C PRO A 503 25.68 34.40 -29.56
N ASP A 504 26.68 34.94 -28.87
CA ASP A 504 26.60 36.16 -28.06
C ASP A 504 26.00 37.33 -28.85
N VAL A 505 24.96 37.93 -28.29
CA VAL A 505 24.46 39.24 -28.70
C VAL A 505 25.19 40.27 -27.83
N GLU A 506 26.01 41.08 -28.47
CA GLU A 506 26.70 42.23 -27.87
C GLU A 506 25.67 43.20 -27.24
N GLU A 507 25.69 43.32 -25.90
CA GLU A 507 25.05 44.44 -25.20
C GLU A 507 26.09 45.55 -24.96
N ASN A 508 25.98 46.61 -25.76
CA ASN A 508 26.55 47.93 -25.47
C ASN A 508 25.66 48.65 -24.43
N GLY A 509 26.21 48.97 -23.26
CA GLY A 509 25.60 49.87 -22.28
C GLY A 509 26.55 50.20 -21.12
N PRO A 510 26.72 51.47 -20.70
CA PRO A 510 27.96 51.95 -20.07
C PRO A 510 27.99 51.80 -18.55
N CYS A 511 29.12 51.30 -18.02
CA CYS A 511 29.43 51.32 -16.59
C CYS A 511 30.01 52.67 -16.16
N LEU A 512 29.24 53.40 -15.34
CA LEU A 512 29.77 54.40 -14.41
C LEU A 512 30.62 53.70 -13.34
N ARG A 513 31.92 54.02 -13.27
CA ARG A 513 32.79 53.68 -12.14
C ARG A 513 33.31 54.95 -11.50
N GLU A 514 32.89 55.16 -10.26
CA GLU A 514 33.46 56.15 -9.35
C GLU A 514 34.91 55.81 -9.00
N ARG A 515 35.74 56.85 -8.95
CA ARG A 515 37.18 56.82 -8.66
C ARG A 515 37.42 56.74 -7.16
N PHE A 516 38.25 55.80 -6.72
CA PHE A 516 38.95 55.90 -5.44
C PHE A 516 40.34 56.53 -5.66
N HIS A 517 40.56 57.71 -5.07
CA HIS A 517 41.89 58.27 -4.83
C HIS A 517 42.44 57.75 -3.50
N LYS A 518 43.72 57.37 -3.48
CA LYS A 518 44.56 57.33 -2.28
C LYS A 518 45.63 58.41 -2.42
N PRO A 519 45.95 59.19 -1.37
CA PRO A 519 47.05 60.15 -1.44
C PRO A 519 48.37 59.49 -1.02
N SER A 520 49.42 59.76 -1.78
CA SER A 520 50.82 59.53 -1.40
C SER A 520 51.36 60.74 -0.65
N GLN A 521 52.01 60.46 0.48
CA GLN A 521 53.09 61.25 1.05
C GLN A 521 54.35 61.12 0.16
N SER A 522 55.16 62.20 0.21
CA SER A 522 56.59 62.39 -0.11
C SER A 522 57.34 61.36 -0.96
#